data_AF-A0A8J8AD77-F1
#
_entry.id   AF-A0A8J8AD77-F1
#
_cell.length_a   1.000
_cell.length_b   1.000
_cell.length_c   1.000
_cell.angle_alpha   90.00
_cell.angle_beta   90.00
_cell.angle_gamma   90.00
#
_symmetry.space_group_name_H-M   'P 1'
#
loop_
_entity.id
_entity.type
_entity.pdbx_description
1 polymer ?
#
loop_
_entity_poly.entity_id
_entity_poly.type
_entity_poly.pdbx_seq_one_letter_code
_entity_poly.pdbx_strand_id
1 'polypeptide(L)'
;MAVIEEVTTKSFERIGSHSHIKGLGLDENGKARFMADGMVGQVKAREAAGIAVELIKRGKLAGKGILLVGPTGSGKTAIAMGIARELGEDVPFVQIAGSEIYSAEVKKTEFLKGALRRAIGVRISEERKVYEGEVKEIKINKTRHPFNPYVEIPESVIITLRTKDDEKTIRAGREIAYQLLEMGIEEGDVIQIDAETGRISKIGTTKEEEGLFFKRKVNLPSGPVLKIKEFTYTVTLHDLDVANARGNIFGLLFSTGAEISDEIRQRVDETVKKWIEEGKATLVPGVLFIDEVHMLDIEAFSFLARAMESELAPILILATNRGRTKIRGTDLEAPHGMPIDMLDRLLIINTEPYKKDEIREIVKIRAREEKIEVSEEAIEYLAELGEKTSLRYAVQLLAPASVLAKGGRVERKHVEKAKEYFADLRRSIEFVEKLEGMLS
;
A
#
# COMPACT_ATOMS: atom_id res chain seq x y z
N MET A 1 25.42 13.91 23.40
CA MET A 1 24.39 14.59 22.59
C MET A 1 23.65 13.50 21.84
N ALA A 2 22.44 13.16 22.29
CA ALA A 2 21.63 12.15 21.64
C ALA A 2 20.65 12.88 20.73
N VAL A 3 20.81 12.68 19.41
CA VAL A 3 19.84 13.10 18.41
C VAL A 3 18.62 12.20 18.61
N ILE A 4 17.51 12.78 19.02
CA ILE A 4 16.22 12.09 19.13
C ILE A 4 15.40 12.61 17.96
N GLU A 5 15.19 11.76 16.95
CA GLU A 5 14.23 12.00 15.88
C GLU A 5 12.92 11.27 16.18
N GLU A 6 11.82 11.96 15.92
CA GLU A 6 10.45 11.53 16.12
C GLU A 6 10.08 10.46 15.07
N VAL A 7 9.94 9.20 15.49
CA VAL A 7 9.39 8.14 14.63
C VAL A 7 7.89 8.07 14.86
N THR A 8 7.15 8.99 14.26
CA THR A 8 5.76 8.69 13.94
C THR A 8 5.76 7.49 12.99
N THR A 9 5.29 6.33 13.45
CA THR A 9 4.81 5.26 12.59
C THR A 9 3.54 5.72 11.88
N LYS A 10 3.62 6.78 11.09
CA LYS A 10 2.87 6.79 9.85
C LYS A 10 3.53 5.69 9.05
N SER A 11 2.83 4.59 8.78
CA SER A 11 3.16 3.81 7.59
C SER A 11 3.36 4.83 6.49
N PHE A 12 4.60 5.01 6.06
CA PHE A 12 4.86 5.69 4.82
C PHE A 12 4.28 4.75 3.77
N GLU A 13 2.95 4.80 3.58
CA GLU A 13 2.38 4.54 2.27
C GLU A 13 3.05 5.58 1.40
N ARG A 14 4.19 5.21 0.78
CA ARG A 14 4.64 5.88 -0.43
C ARG A 14 3.38 6.01 -1.26
N ILE A 15 2.98 7.24 -1.57
CA ILE A 15 1.88 7.54 -2.47
C ILE A 15 2.31 6.95 -3.82
N GLY A 16 2.09 5.63 -3.98
CA GLY A 16 2.29 4.93 -5.21
C GLY A 16 1.24 5.42 -6.18
N SER A 17 1.51 5.28 -7.47
CA SER A 17 0.61 5.70 -8.56
C SER A 17 -0.80 5.12 -8.49
N HIS A 18 -1.06 4.18 -7.57
CA HIS A 18 -2.32 3.47 -7.34
C HIS A 18 -2.86 3.55 -5.91
N SER A 19 -2.36 4.46 -5.06
CA SER A 19 -2.89 4.68 -3.69
C SER A 19 -4.37 5.13 -3.65
N HIS A 20 -4.89 5.67 -4.75
CA HIS A 20 -6.29 6.04 -4.91
C HIS A 20 -7.24 4.84 -5.13
N ILE A 21 -6.71 3.65 -5.43
CA ILE A 21 -7.51 2.44 -5.65
C ILE A 21 -7.96 1.88 -4.30
N LYS A 22 -9.27 1.86 -4.10
CA LYS A 22 -9.91 1.38 -2.85
C LYS A 22 -10.55 -0.01 -3.00
N GLY A 23 -10.68 -0.52 -4.22
CA GLY A 23 -11.34 -1.78 -4.52
C GLY A 23 -11.52 -1.98 -6.02
N LEU A 24 -12.28 -3.00 -6.41
CA LEU A 24 -12.60 -3.26 -7.81
C LEU A 24 -13.84 -2.50 -8.29
N GLY A 25 -14.58 -1.81 -7.42
CA GLY A 25 -15.75 -1.00 -7.81
C GLY A 25 -16.88 -1.80 -8.43
N LEU A 26 -17.12 -3.00 -7.89
CA LEU A 26 -18.20 -3.89 -8.28
C LEU A 26 -19.45 -3.57 -7.45
N ASP A 27 -20.63 -3.80 -8.03
CA ASP A 27 -21.88 -3.81 -7.27
C ASP A 27 -22.12 -5.17 -6.59
N GLU A 28 -23.22 -5.27 -5.85
CA GLU A 28 -23.64 -6.49 -5.13
C GLU A 28 -23.84 -7.73 -6.04
N ASN A 29 -24.02 -7.52 -7.35
CA ASN A 29 -24.17 -8.59 -8.33
C ASN A 29 -22.85 -8.92 -9.05
N GLY A 30 -21.74 -8.30 -8.62
CA GLY A 30 -20.42 -8.47 -9.23
C GLY A 30 -20.23 -7.71 -10.54
N LYS A 31 -21.12 -6.76 -10.89
CA LYS A 31 -20.97 -5.95 -12.11
C LYS A 31 -20.12 -4.72 -11.85
N ALA A 32 -19.19 -4.42 -12.75
CA ALA A 32 -18.31 -3.27 -12.58
C ALA A 32 -19.02 -1.97 -12.96
N ARG A 33 -19.07 -1.03 -12.02
CA ARG A 33 -19.53 0.34 -12.32
C ARG A 33 -18.47 1.05 -13.15
N PHE A 34 -18.91 1.86 -14.11
CA PHE A 34 -18.00 2.58 -15.03
C PHE A 34 -16.91 3.36 -14.28
N MET A 35 -17.27 4.01 -13.18
CA MET A 35 -16.33 4.69 -12.28
C MET A 35 -16.72 4.40 -10.82
N ALA A 36 -15.84 3.73 -10.08
CA ALA A 36 -16.02 3.41 -8.66
C ALA A 36 -14.69 2.99 -8.03
N ASP A 37 -14.49 3.27 -6.73
CA ASP A 37 -13.32 2.86 -5.93
C ASP A 37 -11.95 3.18 -6.54
N GLY A 38 -11.87 4.32 -7.22
CA GLY A 38 -10.66 4.79 -7.90
C GLY A 38 -10.42 4.16 -9.28
N MET A 39 -11.24 3.19 -9.69
CA MET A 39 -11.17 2.54 -10.98
C MET A 39 -12.10 3.23 -12.00
N VAL A 40 -11.64 3.30 -13.25
CA VAL A 40 -12.42 3.79 -14.41
C VAL A 40 -12.36 2.75 -15.51
N GLY A 41 -13.50 2.39 -16.10
CA GLY A 41 -13.54 1.47 -17.23
C GLY A 41 -13.09 0.06 -16.87
N GLN A 42 -12.45 -0.63 -17.83
CA GLN A 42 -11.93 -2.01 -17.69
C GLN A 42 -12.98 -2.99 -17.12
N VAL A 43 -14.24 -2.82 -17.50
CA VAL A 43 -15.40 -3.49 -16.92
C VAL A 43 -15.21 -5.01 -16.88
N LYS A 44 -14.92 -5.63 -18.04
CA LYS A 44 -14.72 -7.09 -18.13
C LYS A 44 -13.59 -7.60 -17.25
N ALA A 45 -12.47 -6.88 -17.20
CA ALA A 45 -11.30 -7.29 -16.43
C ALA A 45 -11.57 -7.18 -14.92
N ARG A 46 -12.31 -6.15 -14.49
CA ARG A 46 -12.73 -5.96 -13.09
C ARG A 46 -13.75 -7.00 -12.65
N GLU A 47 -14.72 -7.34 -13.50
CA GLU A 47 -15.69 -8.40 -13.23
C GLU A 47 -14.99 -9.77 -13.12
N ALA A 48 -14.07 -10.08 -14.04
CA ALA A 48 -13.25 -11.29 -13.97
C ALA A 48 -12.38 -11.33 -12.69
N ALA A 49 -11.80 -10.20 -12.31
CA ALA A 49 -11.05 -10.06 -11.06
C ALA A 49 -11.96 -10.27 -9.83
N GLY A 50 -13.21 -9.80 -9.86
CA GLY A 50 -14.20 -10.06 -8.82
C GLY A 50 -14.52 -11.55 -8.66
N ILE A 51 -14.68 -12.25 -9.78
CA ILE A 51 -14.84 -13.72 -9.77
C ILE A 51 -13.59 -14.39 -9.15
N ALA A 52 -12.39 -13.93 -9.51
CA ALA A 52 -11.16 -14.45 -8.93
C ALA A 52 -11.07 -14.21 -7.41
N VAL A 53 -11.47 -13.03 -6.93
CA VAL A 53 -11.58 -12.72 -5.48
C VAL A 53 -12.53 -13.71 -4.80
N GLU A 54 -13.68 -13.99 -5.40
CA GLU A 54 -14.65 -14.93 -4.82
C GLU A 54 -14.11 -16.37 -4.78
N LEU A 55 -13.35 -16.79 -5.80
CA LEU A 55 -12.66 -18.09 -5.81
C LEU A 55 -11.62 -18.17 -4.69
N ILE A 56 -10.87 -17.08 -4.45
CA ILE A 56 -9.89 -16.98 -3.37
C ILE A 56 -10.58 -17.07 -2.01
N LYS A 57 -11.64 -16.28 -1.77
CA LYS A 57 -12.40 -16.29 -0.51
C LYS A 57 -13.02 -17.66 -0.21
N ARG A 58 -13.35 -18.43 -1.25
CA ARG A 58 -13.86 -19.81 -1.13
C ARG A 58 -12.78 -20.89 -1.04
N GLY A 59 -11.50 -20.53 -1.06
CA GLY A 59 -10.38 -21.48 -1.04
C GLY A 59 -10.25 -22.34 -2.30
N LYS A 60 -10.86 -21.95 -3.42
CA LYS A 60 -10.87 -22.72 -4.68
C LYS A 60 -9.71 -22.39 -5.62
N LEU A 61 -8.81 -21.49 -5.20
CA LEU A 61 -7.66 -21.02 -5.98
C LEU A 61 -6.33 -21.63 -5.48
N ALA A 62 -6.35 -22.59 -4.57
CA ALA A 62 -5.15 -23.26 -4.07
C ALA A 62 -4.31 -23.85 -5.23
N GLY A 63 -3.00 -23.63 -5.22
CA GLY A 63 -2.11 -24.07 -6.29
C GLY A 63 -2.23 -23.32 -7.62
N LYS A 64 -3.05 -22.26 -7.67
CA LYS A 64 -3.29 -21.45 -8.87
C LYS A 64 -2.94 -19.99 -8.64
N GLY A 65 -2.71 -19.26 -9.73
CA GLY A 65 -2.46 -17.83 -9.71
C GLY A 65 -3.29 -17.10 -10.75
N ILE A 66 -3.07 -15.79 -10.88
CA ILE A 66 -3.74 -14.94 -11.86
C ILE A 66 -2.69 -14.37 -12.81
N LEU A 67 -2.96 -14.37 -14.10
CA LEU A 67 -2.13 -13.71 -15.12
C LEU A 67 -2.91 -12.56 -15.75
N LEU A 68 -2.43 -11.34 -15.54
CA LEU A 68 -2.94 -10.14 -16.17
C LEU A 68 -2.20 -9.89 -17.49
N VAL A 69 -2.92 -9.97 -18.60
CA VAL A 69 -2.36 -9.79 -19.95
C VAL A 69 -2.93 -8.54 -20.58
N GLY A 70 -2.07 -7.70 -21.13
CA GLY A 70 -2.51 -6.61 -22.00
C GLY A 70 -1.49 -5.48 -22.15
N PRO A 71 -1.84 -4.43 -22.90
CA PRO A 71 -0.93 -3.34 -23.24
C PRO A 71 -0.31 -2.65 -22.02
N THR A 72 0.83 -2.00 -22.20
CA THR A 72 1.40 -1.14 -21.15
C THR A 72 0.42 -0.01 -20.82
N GLY A 73 0.16 0.21 -19.54
CA GLY A 73 -0.76 1.27 -19.11
C GLY A 73 -2.25 0.92 -19.20
N SER A 74 -2.63 -0.34 -19.43
CA SER A 74 -4.03 -0.82 -19.41
C SER A 74 -4.63 -1.03 -18.01
N GLY A 75 -3.89 -0.72 -16.94
CA GLY A 75 -4.38 -0.84 -15.56
C GLY A 75 -4.15 -2.19 -14.87
N LYS A 76 -3.27 -3.06 -15.38
CA LYS A 76 -2.94 -4.35 -14.73
C LYS A 76 -2.59 -4.21 -13.23
N THR A 77 -1.65 -3.33 -12.89
CA THR A 77 -1.27 -3.07 -11.49
C THR A 77 -2.44 -2.52 -10.66
N ALA A 78 -3.32 -1.70 -11.24
CA ALA A 78 -4.50 -1.17 -10.57
C ALA A 78 -5.51 -2.29 -10.26
N ILE A 79 -5.72 -3.22 -11.18
CA ILE A 79 -6.58 -4.40 -10.97
C ILE A 79 -6.00 -5.30 -9.88
N ALA A 80 -4.69 -5.56 -9.89
CA ALA A 80 -4.03 -6.35 -8.86
C ALA A 80 -4.18 -5.72 -7.46
N MET A 81 -4.01 -4.40 -7.37
CA MET A 81 -4.27 -3.64 -6.14
C MET A 81 -5.74 -3.74 -5.71
N GLY A 82 -6.67 -3.60 -6.67
CA GLY A 82 -8.09 -3.77 -6.42
C GLY A 82 -8.43 -5.15 -5.86
N ILE A 83 -7.87 -6.22 -6.44
CA ILE A 83 -8.01 -7.59 -5.91
C ILE A 83 -7.54 -7.66 -4.45
N ALA A 84 -6.38 -7.10 -4.13
CA ALA A 84 -5.86 -7.10 -2.76
C ALA A 84 -6.79 -6.37 -1.78
N ARG A 85 -7.30 -5.19 -2.16
CA ARG A 85 -8.23 -4.42 -1.32
C ARG A 85 -9.57 -5.12 -1.11
N GLU A 86 -10.07 -5.85 -2.12
CA GLU A 86 -11.29 -6.66 -1.98
C GLU A 86 -11.11 -7.89 -1.07
N LEU A 87 -9.88 -8.37 -0.88
CA LEU A 87 -9.57 -9.44 0.06
C LEU A 87 -9.51 -8.92 1.51
N GLY A 88 -9.09 -7.68 1.71
CA GLY A 88 -9.14 -6.98 2.99
C GLY A 88 -8.16 -5.79 3.05
N GLU A 89 -8.45 -4.82 3.91
CA GLU A 89 -7.58 -3.64 4.07
C GLU A 89 -6.21 -3.96 4.67
N ASP A 90 -6.13 -5.01 5.50
CA ASP A 90 -4.92 -5.46 6.19
C ASP A 90 -4.21 -6.62 5.48
N VAL A 91 -4.63 -6.95 4.26
CA VAL A 91 -4.00 -7.97 3.42
C VAL A 91 -2.68 -7.41 2.86
N PRO A 92 -1.52 -8.06 3.12
CA PRO A 92 -0.24 -7.60 2.58
C PRO A 92 -0.23 -7.60 1.05
N PHE A 93 0.25 -6.52 0.43
CA PHE A 93 0.45 -6.42 -1.02
C PHE A 93 1.92 -6.14 -1.32
N VAL A 94 2.58 -7.09 -1.97
CA VAL A 94 3.98 -6.97 -2.38
C VAL A 94 4.03 -6.82 -3.88
N GLN A 95 4.56 -5.70 -4.36
CA GLN A 95 4.84 -5.48 -5.77
C GLN A 95 6.33 -5.59 -6.04
N ILE A 96 6.70 -6.39 -7.04
CA ILE A 96 8.06 -6.46 -7.59
C ILE A 96 7.98 -6.42 -9.12
N ALA A 97 9.00 -5.86 -9.79
CA ALA A 97 9.19 -6.09 -11.22
C ALA A 97 10.01 -7.36 -11.46
N GLY A 98 9.73 -8.07 -12.56
CA GLY A 98 10.43 -9.30 -12.93
C GLY A 98 11.94 -9.12 -13.13
N SER A 99 12.40 -7.90 -13.39
CA SER A 99 13.84 -7.59 -13.45
C SER A 99 14.50 -7.39 -12.08
N GLU A 100 13.75 -7.13 -11.01
CA GLU A 100 14.31 -6.84 -9.68
C GLU A 100 14.97 -8.06 -9.02
N ILE A 101 14.64 -9.27 -9.49
CA ILE A 101 15.24 -10.50 -8.95
C ILE A 101 16.74 -10.62 -9.27
N TYR A 102 17.22 -9.86 -10.27
CA TYR A 102 18.61 -9.87 -10.69
C TYR A 102 19.38 -8.84 -9.86
N SER A 103 20.01 -9.30 -8.79
CA SER A 103 20.88 -8.51 -7.93
C SER A 103 22.29 -9.10 -7.88
N ALA A 104 23.30 -8.23 -7.79
CA ALA A 104 24.68 -8.64 -7.52
C ALA A 104 24.89 -9.01 -6.04
N GLU A 105 24.06 -8.46 -5.15
CA GLU A 105 24.20 -8.60 -3.69
C GLU A 105 23.38 -9.75 -3.14
N VAL A 106 22.21 -10.03 -3.73
CA VAL A 106 21.24 -11.01 -3.21
C VAL A 106 20.97 -12.07 -4.27
N LYS A 107 21.05 -13.34 -3.88
CA LYS A 107 20.68 -14.46 -4.76
C LYS A 107 19.21 -14.36 -5.16
N LYS A 108 18.89 -14.68 -6.43
CA LYS A 108 17.52 -14.65 -6.97
C LYS A 108 16.51 -15.39 -6.08
N THR A 109 16.90 -16.59 -5.63
CA THR A 109 16.06 -17.44 -4.76
C THR A 109 15.80 -16.81 -3.40
N GLU A 110 16.80 -16.14 -2.80
CA GLU A 110 16.63 -15.43 -1.53
C GLU A 110 15.74 -14.19 -1.70
N PHE A 111 15.89 -13.46 -2.81
CA PHE A 111 15.01 -12.34 -3.14
C PHE A 111 13.55 -12.80 -3.25
N LEU A 112 13.28 -13.85 -4.03
CA LEU A 112 11.94 -14.40 -4.21
C LEU A 112 11.38 -14.96 -2.90
N LYS A 113 12.19 -15.64 -2.10
CA LYS A 113 11.81 -16.13 -0.76
C LYS A 113 11.42 -14.98 0.17
N GLY A 114 12.21 -13.89 0.18
CA GLY A 114 11.88 -12.67 0.91
C GLY A 114 10.59 -12.00 0.42
N ALA A 115 10.37 -11.96 -0.90
CA ALA A 115 9.14 -11.44 -1.48
C ALA A 115 7.90 -12.26 -1.06
N LEU A 116 7.99 -13.59 -1.08
CA LEU A 116 6.93 -14.48 -0.60
C LEU A 116 6.64 -14.26 0.89
N ARG A 117 7.67 -14.17 1.73
CA ARG A 117 7.50 -13.95 3.18
C ARG A 117 6.93 -12.57 3.51
N ARG A 118 7.23 -11.54 2.73
CA ARG A 118 6.58 -10.22 2.83
C ARG A 118 5.10 -10.26 2.44
N ALA A 119 4.71 -11.21 1.61
CA ALA A 119 3.33 -11.38 1.16
C ALA A 119 2.50 -12.29 2.09
N ILE A 120 3.07 -12.85 3.16
CA ILE A 120 2.33 -13.65 4.15
C ILE A 120 2.22 -12.85 5.44
N GLY A 121 0.98 -12.49 5.79
CA GLY A 121 0.65 -11.80 7.03
C GLY A 121 0.39 -12.77 8.18
N VAL A 122 0.73 -12.33 9.38
CA VAL A 122 0.38 -12.93 10.67
C VAL A 122 -0.45 -11.89 11.41
N ARG A 123 -1.76 -12.14 11.47
CA ARG A 123 -2.70 -11.30 12.22
C ARG A 123 -2.69 -11.76 13.66
N ILE A 124 -2.17 -10.93 14.55
CA ILE A 124 -2.02 -11.21 15.97
C ILE A 124 -3.16 -10.49 16.70
N SER A 125 -3.88 -11.22 17.54
CA SER A 125 -4.85 -10.68 18.47
C SER A 125 -4.26 -10.73 19.87
N GLU A 126 -4.16 -9.58 20.52
CA GLU A 126 -3.70 -9.45 21.89
C GLU A 126 -4.68 -8.65 22.74
N GLU A 127 -4.91 -9.10 23.96
CA GLU A 127 -5.71 -8.37 24.93
C GLU A 127 -4.79 -7.47 25.75
N ARG A 128 -5.04 -6.16 25.73
CA ARG A 128 -4.31 -5.20 26.56
C ARG A 128 -5.23 -4.46 27.50
N LYS A 129 -4.75 -4.20 28.70
CA LYS A 129 -5.41 -3.29 29.65
C LYS A 129 -5.17 -1.86 29.19
N VAL A 130 -6.23 -1.08 29.06
CA VAL A 130 -6.18 0.31 28.65
C VAL A 130 -7.03 1.18 29.55
N TYR A 131 -6.57 2.41 29.77
CA TYR A 131 -7.39 3.49 30.29
C TYR A 131 -7.97 4.26 29.11
N GLU A 132 -9.29 4.27 28.96
CA GLU A 132 -9.97 4.94 27.85
C GLU A 132 -11.12 5.79 28.38
N GLY A 133 -11.13 7.07 28.00
CA GLY A 133 -12.16 8.01 28.40
C GLY A 133 -11.93 9.39 27.82
N GLU A 134 -12.95 10.23 27.97
CA GLU A 134 -12.84 11.66 27.78
C GLU A 134 -11.99 12.26 28.91
N VAL A 135 -11.06 13.11 28.56
CA VAL A 135 -10.28 13.90 29.50
C VAL A 135 -11.19 14.93 30.16
N LYS A 136 -11.39 14.80 31.47
CA LYS A 136 -12.12 15.77 32.28
C LYS A 136 -11.20 16.76 32.98
N GLU A 137 -10.02 16.32 33.39
CA GLU A 137 -9.05 17.20 34.05
C GLU A 137 -7.62 16.71 33.79
N ILE A 138 -6.69 17.64 33.53
CA ILE A 138 -5.25 17.38 33.44
C ILE A 138 -4.52 18.34 34.40
N LYS A 139 -3.74 17.78 35.33
CA LYS A 139 -2.85 18.51 36.24
C LYS A 139 -1.43 18.04 36.04
N ILE A 140 -0.61 18.81 35.33
CA ILE A 140 0.81 18.51 35.11
C ILE A 140 1.63 19.16 36.23
N ASN A 141 2.35 18.33 36.98
CA ASN A 141 3.35 18.79 37.93
C ASN A 141 4.67 19.00 37.19
N LYS A 142 5.24 20.20 37.33
CA LYS A 142 6.51 20.57 36.70
C LYS A 142 7.62 20.64 37.73
N THR A 143 8.85 20.40 37.28
CA THR A 143 10.08 20.59 38.05
C THR A 143 11.12 21.31 37.20
N ARG A 144 12.20 21.83 37.81
CA ARG A 144 13.25 22.53 37.07
C ARG A 144 14.16 21.54 36.33
N HIS A 145 14.59 21.91 35.13
CA HIS A 145 15.51 21.09 34.35
C HIS A 145 16.87 20.99 35.05
N PRO A 146 17.44 19.78 35.24
CA PRO A 146 18.68 19.57 36.01
C PRO A 146 19.88 20.38 35.50
N PHE A 147 19.92 20.66 34.18
CA PHE A 147 21.02 21.39 33.54
C PHE A 147 20.66 22.82 33.13
N ASN A 148 19.41 23.24 33.31
CA ASN A 148 18.96 24.60 32.98
C ASN A 148 17.89 25.06 33.98
N PRO A 149 18.28 25.79 35.04
CA PRO A 149 17.37 26.20 36.11
C PRO A 149 16.22 27.11 35.68
N TYR A 150 16.28 27.67 34.47
CA TYR A 150 15.25 28.54 33.89
C TYR A 150 14.21 27.79 33.05
N VAL A 151 14.39 26.49 32.84
CA VAL A 151 13.45 25.66 32.06
C VAL A 151 12.70 24.73 33.00
N GLU A 152 11.37 24.76 32.92
CA GLU A 152 10.51 23.80 33.61
C GLU A 152 10.21 22.61 32.70
N ILE A 153 10.28 21.41 33.26
CA ILE A 153 9.93 20.16 32.59
C ILE A 153 8.83 19.43 33.36
N PRO A 154 7.95 18.69 32.67
CA PRO A 154 6.99 17.83 33.35
C PRO A 154 7.70 16.75 34.17
N GLU A 155 7.21 16.52 35.38
CA GLU A 155 7.66 15.45 36.28
C GLU A 155 6.62 14.35 36.37
N SER A 156 5.36 14.73 36.52
CA SER A 156 4.22 13.81 36.59
C SER A 156 2.96 14.49 36.11
N VAL A 157 1.93 13.70 35.83
CA VAL A 157 0.59 14.18 35.50
C VAL A 157 -0.43 13.45 36.34
N ILE A 158 -1.44 14.17 36.80
CA ILE A 158 -2.68 13.61 37.34
C ILE A 158 -3.75 13.90 36.30
N ILE A 159 -4.38 12.87 35.77
CA ILE A 159 -5.40 12.97 34.73
C ILE A 159 -6.68 12.26 35.18
N THR A 160 -7.80 12.93 35.02
CA THR A 160 -9.14 12.37 35.29
C THR A 160 -9.80 12.04 33.96
N LEU A 161 -10.10 10.77 33.75
CA LEU A 161 -10.78 10.25 32.58
C LEU A 161 -12.21 9.87 32.93
N ARG A 162 -13.14 10.15 32.03
CA ARG A 162 -14.58 9.89 32.20
C ARG A 162 -15.13 9.09 31.02
N THR A 163 -15.97 8.11 31.33
CA THR A 163 -16.87 7.43 30.39
C THR A 163 -18.32 7.72 30.78
N LYS A 164 -19.29 7.14 30.07
CA LYS A 164 -20.71 7.25 30.47
C LYS A 164 -21.01 6.60 31.82
N ASP A 165 -20.21 5.61 32.20
CA ASP A 165 -20.52 4.68 33.29
C ASP A 165 -19.50 4.73 34.44
N ASP A 166 -18.36 5.41 34.26
CA ASP A 166 -17.25 5.43 35.21
C ASP A 166 -16.42 6.73 35.08
N GLU A 167 -15.76 7.11 36.18
CA GLU A 167 -14.83 8.23 36.22
C GLU A 167 -13.64 7.85 37.09
N LYS A 168 -12.43 8.03 36.57
CA LYS A 168 -11.21 7.58 37.22
C LYS A 168 -10.08 8.58 37.09
N THR A 169 -9.49 8.94 38.21
CA THR A 169 -8.28 9.76 38.28
C THR A 169 -7.06 8.86 38.41
N ILE A 170 -6.08 9.04 37.52
CA ILE A 170 -4.81 8.30 37.51
C ILE A 170 -3.64 9.27 37.61
N ARG A 171 -2.57 8.82 38.28
CA ARG A 171 -1.28 9.52 38.31
C ARG A 171 -0.30 8.78 37.41
N ALA A 172 0.36 9.51 36.53
CA ALA A 172 1.33 8.98 35.59
C ALA A 172 2.65 9.77 35.64
N GLY A 173 3.72 9.13 35.17
CA GLY A 173 5.07 9.68 35.16
C GLY A 173 5.31 10.70 34.04
N ARG A 174 6.55 11.17 34.00
CA ARG A 174 7.07 12.17 33.06
C ARG A 174 6.81 11.83 31.58
N GLU A 175 6.95 10.57 31.17
CA GLU A 175 6.78 10.17 29.76
C GLU A 175 5.35 10.38 29.25
N ILE A 176 4.35 10.01 30.03
CA ILE A 176 2.94 10.25 29.71
C ILE A 176 2.64 11.75 29.73
N ALA A 177 3.22 12.49 30.68
CA ALA A 177 3.06 13.94 30.74
C ALA A 177 3.64 14.65 29.49
N TYR A 178 4.78 14.20 28.98
CA TYR A 178 5.34 14.71 27.71
C TYR A 178 4.45 14.40 26.52
N GLN A 179 4.02 13.14 26.36
CA GLN A 179 3.12 12.75 25.27
C GLN A 179 1.83 13.57 25.24
N LEU A 180 1.21 13.82 26.41
CA LEU A 180 0.01 14.66 26.49
C LEU A 180 0.26 16.10 26.00
N LEU A 181 1.41 16.69 26.34
CA LEU A 181 1.80 18.03 25.91
C LEU A 181 2.09 18.09 24.40
N GLU A 182 2.89 17.14 23.89
CA GLU A 182 3.25 17.08 22.47
C GLU A 182 2.03 16.86 21.58
N MET A 183 1.09 16.02 22.01
CA MET A 183 -0.15 15.75 21.28
C MET A 183 -1.21 16.85 21.44
N GLY A 184 -0.96 17.87 22.28
CA GLY A 184 -1.93 18.92 22.57
C GLY A 184 -3.24 18.37 23.11
N ILE A 185 -3.17 17.43 24.06
CA ILE A 185 -4.36 16.84 24.69
C ILE A 185 -4.95 17.83 25.69
N GLU A 186 -6.25 18.08 25.55
CA GLU A 186 -7.01 19.02 26.37
C GLU A 186 -8.26 18.36 26.96
N GLU A 187 -8.92 19.07 27.89
CA GLU A 187 -10.26 18.66 28.37
C GLU A 187 -11.23 18.49 27.18
N GLY A 188 -12.05 17.45 27.21
CA GLY A 188 -12.96 17.09 26.12
C GLY A 188 -12.34 16.25 25.00
N ASP A 189 -11.03 15.95 25.04
CA ASP A 189 -10.44 14.95 24.15
C ASP A 189 -10.73 13.54 24.65
N VAL A 190 -11.04 12.61 23.74
CA VAL A 190 -11.13 11.19 24.06
C VAL A 190 -9.79 10.55 23.74
N ILE A 191 -9.16 9.99 24.77
CA ILE A 191 -7.86 9.35 24.67
C ILE A 191 -7.89 7.91 25.14
N GLN A 192 -6.90 7.15 24.71
CA GLN A 192 -6.59 5.83 25.20
C GLN A 192 -5.13 5.77 25.63
N ILE A 193 -4.88 5.21 26.82
CA ILE A 193 -3.55 5.00 27.39
C ILE A 193 -3.37 3.51 27.62
N ASP A 194 -2.38 2.93 26.95
CA ASP A 194 -1.98 1.53 27.19
C ASP A 194 -1.39 1.40 28.60
N ALA A 195 -1.95 0.51 29.41
CA ALA A 195 -1.59 0.40 30.83
C ALA A 195 -0.21 -0.23 31.06
N GLU A 196 0.35 -0.93 30.07
CA GLU A 196 1.66 -1.58 30.16
C GLU A 196 2.76 -0.70 29.58
N THR A 197 2.52 -0.12 28.40
CA THR A 197 3.53 0.67 27.67
C THR A 197 3.44 2.16 27.93
N GLY A 198 2.32 2.66 28.44
CA GLY A 198 2.08 4.10 28.64
C GLY A 198 1.90 4.91 27.34
N ARG A 199 1.75 4.23 26.19
CA ARG A 199 1.53 4.89 24.90
C ARG A 199 0.14 5.52 24.85
N ILE A 200 0.06 6.77 24.40
CA ILE A 200 -1.19 7.53 24.28
C ILE A 200 -1.66 7.58 22.82
N SER A 201 -2.96 7.37 22.62
CA SER A 201 -3.64 7.57 21.32
C SER A 201 -4.84 8.51 21.48
N LYS A 202 -4.90 9.56 20.65
CA LYS A 202 -6.06 10.47 20.59
C LYS A 202 -7.11 9.90 19.63
N ILE A 203 -8.27 9.55 20.16
CA ILE A 203 -9.39 8.97 19.39
C ILE A 203 -10.20 10.07 18.70
N GLY A 204 -10.40 11.20 19.39
CA GLY A 204 -11.18 12.33 18.89
C GLY A 204 -11.51 13.33 19.98
N THR A 205 -12.56 14.13 19.78
CA THR A 205 -13.09 15.06 20.78
C THR A 205 -14.61 14.94 20.91
N THR A 206 -15.12 15.17 22.12
CA THR A 206 -16.56 15.29 22.41
C THR A 206 -17.08 16.71 22.20
N LYS A 207 -16.18 17.70 22.08
CA LYS A 207 -16.54 19.12 21.89
C LYS A 207 -17.17 19.35 20.52
N GLU A 208 -18.13 20.26 20.48
CA GLU A 208 -18.59 20.85 19.23
C GLU A 208 -17.63 21.98 18.86
N GLU A 209 -16.89 21.86 17.75
CA GLU A 209 -16.02 22.92 17.27
C GLU A 209 -16.59 23.54 15.98
N GLU A 210 -16.71 24.87 15.98
CA GLU A 210 -16.83 25.70 14.78
C GLU A 210 -15.43 26.21 14.40
N GLY A 211 -14.89 25.79 13.25
CA GLY A 211 -13.57 26.20 12.77
C GLY A 211 -13.08 25.42 11.54
N LEU A 212 -12.02 25.92 10.89
CA LEU A 212 -11.49 25.38 9.63
C LEU A 212 -10.78 24.01 9.77
N PHE A 213 -10.43 23.61 11.00
CA PHE A 213 -9.72 22.36 11.32
C PHE A 213 -10.67 21.37 12.02
N PHE A 214 -11.26 20.45 11.26
CA PHE A 214 -12.15 19.44 11.81
C PHE A 214 -11.37 18.41 12.64
N LYS A 215 -11.40 18.53 13.98
CA LYS A 215 -11.07 17.40 14.87
C LYS A 215 -12.18 16.35 14.76
N ARG A 216 -11.83 15.05 14.76
CA ARG A 216 -12.80 13.95 14.65
C ARG A 216 -13.75 13.98 15.86
N LYS A 217 -15.02 14.33 15.67
CA LYS A 217 -16.06 14.24 16.71
C LYS A 217 -16.33 12.77 17.03
N VAL A 218 -16.27 12.42 18.30
CA VAL A 218 -16.54 11.06 18.79
C VAL A 218 -17.49 11.08 19.97
N ASN A 219 -18.21 9.97 20.17
CA ASN A 219 -19.09 9.83 21.32
C ASN A 219 -18.30 9.53 22.58
N LEU A 220 -18.85 9.91 23.73
CA LEU A 220 -18.32 9.51 25.03
C LEU A 220 -18.27 7.97 25.12
N PRO A 221 -17.12 7.37 25.44
CA PRO A 221 -17.02 5.92 25.59
C PRO A 221 -17.95 5.40 26.68
N SER A 222 -18.38 4.15 26.57
CA SER A 222 -19.17 3.45 27.58
C SER A 222 -18.33 2.38 28.28
N GLY A 223 -18.82 1.85 29.40
CA GLY A 223 -18.12 0.91 30.28
C GLY A 223 -17.08 1.58 31.20
N PRO A 224 -16.32 0.79 31.96
CA PRO A 224 -15.32 1.30 32.88
C PRO A 224 -14.18 2.04 32.15
N VAL A 225 -13.55 2.99 32.84
CA VAL A 225 -12.38 3.72 32.31
C VAL A 225 -11.22 2.76 32.08
N LEU A 226 -10.95 1.89 33.05
CA LEU A 226 -9.97 0.81 32.91
C LEU A 226 -10.68 -0.43 32.36
N LYS A 227 -10.32 -0.84 31.15
CA LYS A 227 -10.90 -2.01 30.49
C LYS A 227 -9.85 -2.80 29.72
N ILE A 228 -10.15 -4.06 29.47
CA ILE A 228 -9.38 -4.90 28.56
C ILE A 228 -9.93 -4.66 27.15
N LYS A 229 -9.04 -4.42 26.19
CA LYS A 229 -9.40 -4.23 24.79
C LYS A 229 -8.56 -5.17 23.93
N GLU A 230 -9.20 -5.84 22.99
CA GLU A 230 -8.51 -6.64 22.00
C GLU A 230 -7.93 -5.71 20.94
N PHE A 231 -6.65 -5.89 20.67
CA PHE A 231 -5.92 -5.24 19.58
C PHE A 231 -5.58 -6.29 18.55
N THR A 232 -5.96 -6.00 17.31
CA THR A 232 -5.61 -6.84 16.17
C THR A 232 -4.68 -6.05 15.26
N TYR A 233 -3.52 -6.60 14.98
CA TYR A 233 -2.55 -6.02 14.04
C TYR A 233 -1.92 -7.13 13.20
N THR A 234 -1.54 -6.77 11.97
CA THR A 234 -0.96 -7.72 11.01
C THR A 234 0.50 -7.36 10.80
N VAL A 235 1.39 -8.32 11.00
CA VAL A 235 2.83 -8.24 10.70
C VAL A 235 3.18 -9.29 9.65
N THR A 236 4.14 -9.05 8.76
CA THR A 236 4.53 -10.07 7.79
C THR A 236 5.50 -11.08 8.39
N LEU A 237 5.57 -12.29 7.82
CA LEU A 237 6.60 -13.27 8.20
C LEU A 237 8.02 -12.70 8.04
N HIS A 238 8.22 -11.86 7.02
CA HIS A 238 9.50 -11.19 6.82
C HIS A 238 9.83 -10.19 7.93
N ASP A 239 8.85 -9.43 8.43
CA ASP A 239 9.07 -8.50 9.55
C ASP A 239 9.49 -9.26 10.81
N LEU A 240 8.87 -10.41 11.06
CA LEU A 240 9.23 -11.32 12.16
C LEU A 240 10.63 -11.91 11.99
N ASP A 241 11.01 -12.29 10.76
CA ASP A 241 12.36 -12.74 10.46
C ASP A 241 13.41 -11.66 10.79
N VAL A 242 13.19 -10.43 10.32
CA VAL A 242 14.11 -9.31 10.54
C VAL A 242 14.23 -9.00 12.02
N ALA A 243 13.11 -9.01 12.75
CA ALA A 243 13.09 -8.79 14.20
C ALA A 243 13.89 -9.87 14.95
N ASN A 244 13.75 -11.14 14.57
CA ASN A 244 14.44 -12.26 15.21
C ASN A 244 15.92 -12.33 14.83
N ALA A 245 16.28 -11.98 13.59
CA ALA A 245 17.67 -11.93 13.14
C ALA A 245 18.50 -10.90 13.92
N ARG A 246 17.86 -9.83 14.41
CA ARG A 246 18.51 -8.68 15.04
C ARG A 246 18.28 -8.58 16.55
N GLY A 247 17.46 -9.47 17.12
CA GLY A 247 17.12 -9.48 18.54
C GLY A 247 16.16 -8.37 19.00
N ASN A 248 15.60 -7.55 18.08
CA ASN A 248 14.61 -6.51 18.41
C ASN A 248 13.79 -6.05 17.18
N ILE A 249 12.48 -5.85 17.36
CA ILE A 249 11.52 -5.32 16.37
C ILE A 249 11.87 -3.90 15.89
N PHE A 250 12.55 -3.09 16.71
CA PHE A 250 12.90 -1.70 16.37
C PHE A 250 13.99 -1.54 15.29
N GLY A 251 14.66 -2.63 14.87
CA GLY A 251 15.66 -2.61 13.80
C GLY A 251 15.08 -2.42 12.38
N LEU A 252 13.75 -2.36 12.23
CA LEU A 252 13.02 -2.22 10.96
C LEU A 252 13.26 -0.88 10.24
N LEU A 253 13.63 0.18 10.96
CA LEU A 253 13.68 1.55 10.42
C LEU A 253 15.00 1.88 9.69
N PHE A 254 16.07 1.13 9.96
CA PHE A 254 17.39 1.34 9.38
C PHE A 254 17.91 0.02 8.80
N SER A 255 17.69 -0.22 7.50
CA SER A 255 18.14 -1.48 6.90
C SER A 255 18.23 -1.49 5.38
N THR A 256 19.45 -1.66 4.89
CA THR A 256 19.78 -2.39 3.66
C THR A 256 20.63 -3.61 4.05
N GLY A 257 20.22 -4.83 3.66
CA GLY A 257 21.18 -5.92 3.35
C GLY A 257 21.60 -6.96 4.41
N ALA A 258 20.87 -7.22 5.50
CA ALA A 258 21.18 -8.39 6.34
C ALA A 258 20.55 -9.67 5.77
N GLU A 259 21.34 -10.66 5.36
CA GLU A 259 20.84 -11.98 4.96
C GLU A 259 20.20 -12.71 6.16
N ILE A 260 19.01 -13.25 5.95
CA ILE A 260 18.24 -13.97 6.97
C ILE A 260 18.50 -15.45 6.80
N SER A 261 19.12 -16.08 7.80
CA SER A 261 19.43 -17.52 7.75
C SER A 261 18.14 -18.36 7.79
N ASP A 262 18.22 -19.57 7.22
CA ASP A 262 17.10 -20.51 7.26
C ASP A 262 16.76 -20.98 8.67
N GLU A 263 17.74 -21.01 9.58
CA GLU A 263 17.51 -21.30 11.01
C GLU A 263 16.60 -20.24 11.67
N ILE A 264 16.79 -18.96 11.36
CA ILE A 264 15.93 -17.88 11.87
C ILE A 264 14.52 -18.06 11.35
N ARG A 265 14.36 -18.33 10.05
CA ARG A 265 13.04 -18.53 9.43
C ARG A 265 12.31 -19.72 10.03
N GLN A 266 12.99 -20.84 10.24
CA GLN A 266 12.41 -22.02 10.90
C GLN A 266 11.93 -21.69 12.31
N ARG A 267 12.74 -20.98 13.10
CA ARG A 267 12.33 -20.54 14.45
C ARG A 267 11.11 -19.61 14.43
N VAL A 268 11.05 -18.70 13.46
CA VAL A 268 9.89 -17.82 13.27
C VAL A 268 8.65 -18.65 12.89
N ASP A 269 8.79 -19.59 11.96
CA ASP A 269 7.69 -20.45 11.51
C ASP A 269 7.15 -21.31 12.68
N GLU A 270 8.02 -21.86 13.53
CA GLU A 270 7.65 -22.57 14.76
C GLU A 270 6.91 -21.67 15.76
N THR A 271 7.40 -20.43 15.94
CA THR A 271 6.79 -19.45 16.85
C THR A 271 5.39 -19.06 16.38
N VAL A 272 5.24 -18.77 15.08
CA VAL A 272 3.96 -18.43 14.46
C VAL A 272 2.99 -19.60 14.55
N LYS A 273 3.46 -20.82 14.29
CA LYS A 273 2.65 -22.04 14.44
C LYS A 273 2.12 -22.18 15.87
N LYS A 274 2.96 -21.98 16.88
CA LYS A 274 2.54 -21.99 18.29
C LYS A 274 1.49 -20.93 18.58
N TRP A 275 1.64 -19.71 18.08
CA TRP A 275 0.62 -18.66 18.27
C TRP A 275 -0.73 -19.01 17.63
N ILE A 276 -0.72 -19.69 16.48
CA ILE A 276 -1.94 -20.17 15.82
C ILE A 276 -2.60 -21.29 16.65
N GLU A 277 -1.82 -22.26 17.14
CA GLU A 277 -2.31 -23.34 17.99
C GLU A 277 -2.89 -22.82 19.32
N GLU A 278 -2.32 -21.75 19.86
CA GLU A 278 -2.83 -21.05 21.05
C GLU A 278 -4.01 -20.11 20.77
N GLY A 279 -4.42 -19.95 19.51
CA GLY A 279 -5.51 -19.05 19.10
C GLY A 279 -5.18 -17.55 19.19
N LYS A 280 -3.89 -17.20 19.34
CA LYS A 280 -3.40 -15.81 19.43
C LYS A 280 -3.12 -15.17 18.08
N ALA A 281 -2.97 -15.97 17.03
CA ALA A 281 -2.69 -15.46 15.70
C ALA A 281 -3.40 -16.28 14.61
N THR A 282 -3.60 -15.65 13.45
CA THR A 282 -4.08 -16.27 12.23
C THR A 282 -3.20 -15.87 11.06
N LEU A 283 -3.05 -16.75 10.07
CA LEU A 283 -2.35 -16.40 8.84
C LEU A 283 -3.28 -15.68 7.89
N VAL A 284 -2.76 -14.64 7.26
CA VAL A 284 -3.43 -13.85 6.24
C VAL A 284 -2.62 -13.99 4.94
N PRO A 285 -3.07 -14.82 3.99
CA PRO A 285 -2.45 -14.90 2.67
C PRO A 285 -2.58 -13.56 1.97
N GLY A 286 -1.46 -12.89 1.74
CA GLY A 286 -1.40 -11.65 0.97
C GLY A 286 -1.32 -11.90 -0.52
N VAL A 287 -0.92 -10.86 -1.23
CA VAL A 287 -0.77 -10.86 -2.69
C VAL A 287 0.69 -10.57 -3.04
N LEU A 288 1.29 -11.45 -3.85
CA LEU A 288 2.56 -11.18 -4.51
C LEU A 288 2.27 -10.83 -5.98
N PHE A 289 2.41 -9.56 -6.32
CA PHE A 289 2.28 -9.04 -7.67
C PHE A 289 3.65 -8.92 -8.34
N ILE A 290 3.84 -9.63 -9.46
CA ILE A 290 5.06 -9.55 -10.27
C ILE A 290 4.71 -8.91 -11.63
N ASP A 291 5.19 -7.68 -11.84
CA ASP A 291 5.06 -7.00 -13.13
C ASP A 291 6.17 -7.44 -14.09
N GLU A 292 5.94 -7.29 -15.40
CA GLU A 292 6.90 -7.66 -16.44
C GLU A 292 7.45 -9.09 -16.30
N VAL A 293 6.56 -10.06 -16.02
CA VAL A 293 6.94 -11.45 -15.68
C VAL A 293 7.78 -12.14 -16.77
N HIS A 294 7.67 -11.71 -18.02
CA HIS A 294 8.50 -12.17 -19.15
C HIS A 294 10.01 -11.91 -18.96
N MET A 295 10.38 -11.09 -17.97
CA MET A 295 11.77 -10.83 -17.60
C MET A 295 12.35 -11.89 -16.67
N LEU A 296 11.52 -12.75 -16.06
CA LEU A 296 11.96 -13.87 -15.24
C LEU A 296 12.57 -14.99 -16.10
N ASP A 297 13.52 -15.72 -15.53
CA ASP A 297 14.10 -16.91 -16.13
C ASP A 297 13.43 -18.21 -15.67
N ILE A 298 13.80 -19.31 -16.32
CA ILE A 298 13.26 -20.65 -16.04
C ILE A 298 13.47 -21.10 -14.59
N GLU A 299 14.57 -20.69 -13.95
CA GLU A 299 14.86 -21.01 -12.54
C GLU A 299 13.88 -20.31 -11.60
N ALA A 300 13.61 -19.02 -11.84
CA ALA A 300 12.63 -18.24 -11.09
C ALA A 300 11.21 -18.81 -11.26
N PHE A 301 10.81 -19.20 -12.48
CA PHE A 301 9.52 -19.86 -12.70
C PHE A 301 9.40 -21.18 -11.96
N SER A 302 10.45 -22.01 -11.98
CA SER A 302 10.48 -23.28 -11.24
C SER A 302 10.34 -23.06 -9.73
N PHE A 303 11.00 -22.03 -9.20
CA PHE A 303 10.88 -21.65 -7.79
C PHE A 303 9.44 -21.21 -7.45
N LEU A 304 8.83 -20.34 -8.25
CA LEU A 304 7.47 -19.86 -8.05
C LEU A 304 6.44 -20.99 -8.16
N ALA A 305 6.58 -21.88 -9.14
CA ALA A 305 5.69 -23.02 -9.32
C ALA A 305 5.69 -23.94 -8.08
N ARG A 306 6.86 -24.22 -7.51
CA ARG A 306 6.98 -24.97 -6.25
C ARG A 306 6.41 -24.20 -5.06
N ALA A 307 6.60 -22.89 -5.00
CA ALA A 307 6.05 -22.07 -3.92
C ALA A 307 4.51 -22.07 -3.93
N MET A 308 3.89 -22.05 -5.11
CA MET A 308 2.43 -22.10 -5.27
C MET A 308 1.81 -23.42 -4.76
N GLU A 309 2.57 -24.50 -4.68
CA GLU A 309 2.08 -25.79 -4.15
C GLU A 309 1.94 -25.78 -2.62
N SER A 310 2.50 -24.78 -1.94
CA SER A 310 2.32 -24.62 -0.50
C SER A 310 0.89 -24.17 -0.18
N GLU A 311 0.27 -24.81 0.83
CA GLU A 311 -1.07 -24.49 1.31
C GLU A 311 -1.20 -23.01 1.77
N LEU A 312 -0.10 -22.43 2.24
CA LEU A 312 -0.02 -21.07 2.77
C LEU A 312 0.65 -20.10 1.79
N ALA A 313 0.75 -20.48 0.51
CA ALA A 313 1.30 -19.61 -0.51
C ALA A 313 0.47 -18.32 -0.64
N PRO A 314 1.12 -17.15 -0.75
CA PRO A 314 0.40 -15.92 -1.08
C PRO A 314 -0.21 -16.05 -2.48
N ILE A 315 -1.24 -15.25 -2.74
CA ILE A 315 -1.90 -15.20 -4.05
C ILE A 315 -0.92 -14.59 -5.04
N LEU A 316 -0.51 -15.39 -6.03
CA LEU A 316 0.41 -14.95 -7.06
C LEU A 316 -0.37 -14.29 -8.20
N ILE A 317 -0.11 -12.99 -8.43
CA ILE A 317 -0.64 -12.24 -9.57
C ILE A 317 0.54 -11.82 -10.45
N LEU A 318 0.55 -12.29 -11.68
CA LEU A 318 1.59 -12.01 -12.66
C LEU A 318 1.05 -11.05 -13.71
N ALA A 319 1.89 -10.16 -14.22
CA ALA A 319 1.51 -9.27 -15.31
C ALA A 319 2.49 -9.33 -16.47
N THR A 320 1.94 -9.28 -17.69
CA THR A 320 2.72 -9.23 -18.92
C THR A 320 2.06 -8.34 -19.97
N ASN A 321 2.89 -7.74 -20.81
CA ASN A 321 2.52 -7.02 -22.01
C ASN A 321 3.08 -7.68 -23.29
N ARG A 322 3.70 -8.87 -23.17
CA ARG A 322 4.30 -9.60 -24.29
C ARG A 322 3.39 -10.69 -24.81
N GLY A 323 3.37 -10.88 -26.13
CA GLY A 323 2.64 -11.93 -26.84
C GLY A 323 3.38 -13.27 -26.80
N ARG A 324 4.20 -13.59 -27.81
CA ARG A 324 5.19 -14.68 -27.75
C ARG A 324 6.58 -14.09 -27.58
N THR A 325 7.39 -14.71 -26.73
CA THR A 325 8.79 -14.34 -26.55
C THR A 325 9.57 -15.51 -25.97
N LYS A 326 10.91 -15.42 -25.97
CA LYS A 326 11.77 -16.45 -25.40
C LYS A 326 11.65 -16.50 -23.89
N ILE A 327 11.61 -17.70 -23.32
CA ILE A 327 11.77 -17.91 -21.88
C ILE A 327 13.24 -17.65 -21.57
N ARG A 328 13.53 -16.67 -20.71
CA ARG A 328 14.92 -16.34 -20.37
C ARG A 328 15.65 -17.52 -19.74
N GLY A 329 16.92 -17.66 -20.12
CA GLY A 329 17.73 -18.83 -19.76
C GLY A 329 17.54 -20.04 -20.68
N THR A 330 16.68 -19.94 -21.71
CA THR A 330 16.45 -21.00 -22.69
C THR A 330 16.33 -20.44 -24.11
N ASP A 331 16.36 -21.32 -25.12
CA ASP A 331 16.06 -20.98 -26.51
C ASP A 331 14.58 -21.18 -26.89
N LEU A 332 13.73 -21.56 -25.95
CA LEU A 332 12.33 -21.87 -26.20
C LEU A 332 11.48 -20.59 -26.26
N GLU A 333 10.72 -20.43 -27.34
CA GLU A 333 9.68 -19.41 -27.43
C GLU A 333 8.34 -19.94 -26.90
N ALA A 334 7.75 -19.19 -25.98
CA ALA A 334 6.49 -19.55 -25.35
C ALA A 334 5.54 -18.33 -25.28
N PRO A 335 4.22 -18.57 -25.13
CA PRO A 335 3.29 -17.51 -24.79
C PRO A 335 3.76 -16.79 -23.53
N HIS A 336 3.79 -15.46 -23.60
CA HIS A 336 4.17 -14.55 -22.53
C HIS A 336 5.60 -14.72 -21.99
N GLY A 337 6.45 -15.53 -22.65
CA GLY A 337 7.78 -15.86 -22.15
C GLY A 337 7.76 -16.76 -20.91
N MET A 338 6.69 -17.57 -20.76
CA MET A 338 6.46 -18.40 -19.58
C MET A 338 6.44 -19.89 -19.94
N PRO A 339 6.92 -20.76 -19.03
CA PRO A 339 6.73 -22.21 -19.17
C PRO A 339 5.25 -22.60 -19.22
N ILE A 340 4.91 -23.62 -20.01
CA ILE A 340 3.51 -24.05 -20.22
C ILE A 340 2.90 -24.58 -18.92
N ASP A 341 3.67 -25.31 -18.13
CA ASP A 341 3.29 -25.82 -16.81
C ASP A 341 2.94 -24.69 -15.83
N MET A 342 3.60 -23.54 -15.94
CA MET A 342 3.24 -22.35 -15.18
C MET A 342 1.94 -21.73 -15.69
N LEU A 343 1.78 -21.62 -17.02
CA LEU A 343 0.57 -21.05 -17.63
C LEU A 343 -0.69 -21.86 -17.31
N ASP A 344 -0.60 -23.19 -17.26
CA ASP A 344 -1.73 -24.07 -16.93
C ASP A 344 -2.25 -23.87 -15.49
N ARG A 345 -1.43 -23.29 -14.61
CA ARG A 345 -1.79 -22.94 -13.22
C ARG A 345 -2.39 -21.54 -13.09
N LEU A 346 -2.51 -20.77 -14.17
CA LEU A 346 -2.91 -19.36 -14.12
C LEU A 346 -4.29 -19.12 -14.74
N LEU A 347 -5.12 -18.37 -14.02
CA LEU A 347 -6.32 -17.77 -14.58
C LEU A 347 -5.94 -16.50 -15.33
N ILE A 348 -6.14 -16.50 -16.65
CA ILE A 348 -5.76 -15.37 -17.51
C ILE A 348 -6.89 -14.35 -17.54
N ILE A 349 -6.58 -13.11 -17.16
CA ILE A 349 -7.48 -11.96 -17.26
C ILE A 349 -6.86 -10.96 -18.25
N ASN A 350 -7.58 -10.72 -19.35
CA ASN A 350 -7.16 -9.78 -20.38
C ASN A 350 -7.60 -8.36 -20.03
N THR A 351 -6.72 -7.40 -20.28
CA THR A 351 -6.98 -5.96 -20.22
C THR A 351 -6.91 -5.38 -21.62
N GLU A 352 -7.79 -4.43 -21.91
CA GLU A 352 -7.90 -3.79 -23.24
C GLU A 352 -7.27 -2.37 -23.20
N PRO A 353 -6.90 -1.79 -24.35
CA PRO A 353 -6.64 -0.35 -24.41
C PRO A 353 -7.84 0.46 -23.92
N TYR A 354 -7.58 1.55 -23.20
CA TYR A 354 -8.65 2.45 -22.76
C TYR A 354 -9.29 3.18 -23.94
N LYS A 355 -10.61 3.32 -23.90
CA LYS A 355 -11.41 4.10 -24.86
C LYS A 355 -11.34 5.59 -24.53
N LYS A 356 -11.61 6.46 -25.51
CA LYS A 356 -11.62 7.92 -25.34
C LYS A 356 -12.37 8.39 -24.07
N ASP A 357 -13.59 7.90 -23.85
CA ASP A 357 -14.39 8.29 -22.68
C ASP A 357 -13.76 7.88 -21.34
N GLU A 358 -13.10 6.71 -21.30
CA GLU A 358 -12.38 6.26 -20.10
C GLU A 358 -11.13 7.11 -19.86
N ILE A 359 -10.37 7.41 -20.92
CA ILE A 359 -9.19 8.29 -20.85
C ILE A 359 -9.59 9.67 -20.35
N ARG A 360 -10.71 10.23 -20.87
CA ARG A 360 -11.23 11.53 -20.44
C ARG A 360 -11.44 11.58 -18.93
N GLU A 361 -12.15 10.60 -18.36
CA GLU A 361 -12.43 10.58 -16.94
C GLU A 361 -11.15 10.34 -16.11
N ILE A 362 -10.23 9.50 -16.58
CA ILE A 362 -8.94 9.29 -15.91
C ILE A 362 -8.13 10.60 -15.88
N VAL A 363 -8.07 11.34 -17.00
CA VAL A 363 -7.40 12.64 -17.06
C VAL A 363 -8.04 13.64 -16.10
N LYS A 364 -9.38 13.67 -15.99
CA LYS A 364 -10.10 14.51 -15.01
C LYS A 364 -9.77 14.16 -13.56
N ILE A 365 -9.60 12.88 -13.24
CA ILE A 365 -9.21 12.43 -11.90
C ILE A 365 -7.76 12.86 -11.61
N ARG A 366 -6.83 12.61 -12.54
CA ARG A 366 -5.41 12.97 -12.39
C ARG A 366 -5.20 14.46 -12.25
N ALA A 367 -5.88 15.28 -13.06
CA ALA A 367 -5.83 16.72 -12.95
C ALA A 367 -6.28 17.21 -11.55
N ARG A 368 -7.33 16.60 -10.99
CA ARG A 368 -7.81 16.90 -9.64
C ARG A 368 -6.82 16.48 -8.55
N GLU A 369 -6.23 15.29 -8.66
CA GLU A 369 -5.20 14.79 -7.73
C GLU A 369 -3.96 15.71 -7.71
N GLU A 370 -3.53 16.17 -8.89
CA GLU A 370 -2.38 17.08 -9.05
C GLU A 370 -2.74 18.55 -8.81
N LYS A 371 -4.01 18.86 -8.51
CA LYS A 371 -4.54 20.23 -8.32
C LYS A 371 -4.28 21.15 -9.52
N ILE A 372 -4.33 20.58 -10.73
CA ILE A 372 -4.19 21.31 -11.99
C ILE A 372 -5.58 21.65 -12.50
N GLU A 373 -5.88 22.94 -12.66
CA GLU A 373 -7.11 23.38 -13.30
C GLU A 373 -6.98 23.24 -14.82
N VAL A 374 -7.86 22.46 -15.45
CA VAL A 374 -7.83 22.17 -16.88
C VAL A 374 -9.18 22.55 -17.51
N SER A 375 -9.18 23.12 -18.71
CA SER A 375 -10.43 23.37 -19.45
C SER A 375 -10.99 22.09 -20.06
N GLU A 376 -12.31 22.02 -20.24
CA GLU A 376 -12.96 20.85 -20.84
C GLU A 376 -12.45 20.59 -22.26
N GLU A 377 -12.12 21.64 -23.02
CA GLU A 377 -11.52 21.49 -24.36
C GLU A 377 -10.13 20.84 -24.28
N ALA A 378 -9.30 21.24 -23.32
CA ALA A 378 -7.98 20.63 -23.11
C ALA A 378 -8.09 19.17 -22.67
N ILE A 379 -9.05 18.84 -21.80
CA ILE A 379 -9.35 17.46 -21.39
C ILE A 379 -9.78 16.61 -22.58
N GLU A 380 -10.68 17.12 -23.43
CA GLU A 380 -11.13 16.40 -24.63
C GLU A 380 -9.98 16.14 -25.60
N TYR A 381 -9.11 17.15 -25.81
CA TYR A 381 -7.93 16.99 -26.64
C TYR A 381 -6.91 15.99 -26.06
N LEU A 382 -6.70 15.98 -24.75
CA LEU A 382 -5.87 14.97 -24.06
C LEU A 382 -6.45 13.56 -24.23
N ALA A 383 -7.78 13.41 -24.18
CA ALA A 383 -8.44 12.13 -24.39
C ALA A 383 -8.24 11.61 -25.83
N GLU A 384 -8.41 12.47 -26.84
CA GLU A 384 -8.12 12.14 -28.25
C GLU A 384 -6.66 11.75 -28.47
N LEU A 385 -5.74 12.47 -27.85
CA LEU A 385 -4.33 12.21 -27.95
C LEU A 385 -3.98 10.88 -27.29
N GLY A 386 -4.55 10.59 -26.12
CA GLY A 386 -4.35 9.33 -25.40
C GLY A 386 -4.87 8.12 -26.17
N GLU A 387 -6.03 8.24 -26.84
CA GLU A 387 -6.58 7.19 -27.69
C GLU A 387 -5.70 6.89 -28.91
N LYS A 388 -5.14 7.94 -29.53
CA LYS A 388 -4.22 7.80 -30.68
C LYS A 388 -2.83 7.32 -30.29
N THR A 389 -2.44 7.48 -29.02
CA THR A 389 -1.08 7.18 -28.53
C THR A 389 -1.14 6.23 -27.34
N SER A 390 -1.18 6.76 -26.11
CA SER A 390 -1.42 6.00 -24.89
C SER A 390 -1.97 6.88 -23.78
N LEU A 391 -2.72 6.28 -22.85
CA LEU A 391 -3.15 6.94 -21.60
C LEU A 391 -1.97 7.55 -20.83
N ARG A 392 -0.85 6.82 -20.73
CA ARG A 392 0.35 7.29 -20.02
C ARG A 392 0.85 8.61 -20.59
N TYR A 393 0.92 8.71 -21.91
CA TYR A 393 1.38 9.92 -22.58
C TYR A 393 0.41 11.10 -22.35
N ALA A 394 -0.91 10.87 -22.47
CA ALA A 394 -1.90 11.90 -22.19
C ALA A 394 -1.81 12.44 -20.75
N VAL A 395 -1.70 11.56 -19.75
CA VAL A 395 -1.55 11.98 -18.34
C VAL A 395 -0.23 12.72 -18.12
N GLN A 396 0.88 12.25 -18.69
CA GLN A 396 2.19 12.88 -18.55
C GLN A 396 2.25 14.31 -19.12
N LEU A 397 1.38 14.67 -20.06
CA LEU A 397 1.31 16.01 -20.62
C LEU A 397 0.63 17.04 -19.69
N LEU A 398 -0.08 16.61 -18.64
CA LEU A 398 -0.73 17.52 -17.69
C LEU A 398 0.27 18.45 -17.01
N ALA A 399 1.34 17.89 -16.44
CA ALA A 399 2.35 18.67 -15.71
C ALA A 399 3.10 19.67 -16.62
N PRO A 400 3.64 19.31 -17.80
CA PRO A 400 4.21 20.27 -18.74
C PRO A 400 3.21 21.34 -19.19
N ALA A 401 1.96 20.97 -19.47
CA ALA A 401 0.94 21.93 -19.88
C ALA A 401 0.60 22.92 -18.74
N SER A 402 0.63 22.48 -17.48
CA SER A 402 0.48 23.33 -16.29
C SER A 402 1.63 24.34 -16.16
N VAL A 403 2.88 23.91 -16.39
CA VAL A 403 4.03 24.82 -16.42
C VAL A 403 3.89 25.86 -17.52
N LEU A 404 3.45 25.46 -18.72
CA LEU A 404 3.20 26.37 -19.84
C LEU A 404 2.06 27.35 -19.57
N ALA A 405 1.08 26.97 -18.75
CA ALA A 405 -0.01 27.83 -18.28
C ALA A 405 0.42 28.85 -17.21
N LYS A 406 1.67 28.75 -16.69
CA LYS A 406 2.25 29.68 -15.69
C LYS A 406 1.39 29.88 -14.44
N GLY A 407 0.80 28.79 -13.93
CA GLY A 407 -0.06 28.81 -12.75
C GLY A 407 -1.51 29.23 -13.02
N GLY A 408 -1.88 29.49 -14.28
CA GLY A 408 -3.28 29.64 -14.71
C GLY A 408 -3.91 28.32 -15.15
N ARG A 409 -5.16 28.40 -15.60
CA ARG A 409 -5.91 27.27 -16.17
C ARG A 409 -5.23 26.73 -17.42
N VAL A 410 -5.08 25.40 -17.49
CA VAL A 410 -4.56 24.68 -18.66
C VAL A 410 -5.60 24.69 -19.77
N GLU A 411 -5.29 25.40 -20.84
CA GLU A 411 -6.07 25.44 -22.08
C GLU A 411 -5.46 24.53 -23.15
N ARG A 412 -6.24 24.21 -24.19
CA ARG A 412 -5.83 23.33 -25.29
C ARG A 412 -4.49 23.74 -25.90
N LYS A 413 -4.27 25.03 -26.13
CA LYS A 413 -3.00 25.59 -26.67
C LYS A 413 -1.77 25.21 -25.84
N HIS A 414 -1.92 25.07 -24.52
CA HIS A 414 -0.82 24.67 -23.64
C HIS A 414 -0.49 23.18 -23.83
N VAL A 415 -1.51 22.34 -24.01
CA VAL A 415 -1.34 20.91 -24.30
C VAL A 415 -0.74 20.70 -25.70
N GLU A 416 -1.20 21.44 -26.70
CA GLU A 416 -0.64 21.41 -28.05
C GLU A 416 0.85 21.77 -28.06
N LYS A 417 1.22 22.84 -27.35
CA LYS A 417 2.62 23.24 -27.19
C LYS A 417 3.44 22.22 -26.39
N ALA A 418 2.86 21.60 -25.35
CA ALA A 418 3.54 20.52 -24.63
C ALA A 418 3.81 19.31 -25.55
N LYS A 419 2.85 18.93 -26.39
CA LYS A 419 2.98 17.84 -27.37
C LYS A 419 4.09 18.09 -28.39
N GLU A 420 4.35 19.35 -28.76
CA GLU A 420 5.46 19.71 -29.66
C GLU A 420 6.83 19.44 -29.02
N TYR A 421 6.99 19.77 -27.73
CA TYR A 421 8.25 19.56 -27.02
C TYR A 421 8.49 18.12 -26.57
N PHE A 422 7.44 17.42 -26.16
CA PHE A 422 7.54 16.07 -25.59
C PHE A 422 6.95 15.05 -26.56
N ALA A 423 7.80 14.33 -27.27
CA ALA A 423 7.38 13.28 -28.20
C ALA A 423 6.79 12.07 -27.44
N ASP A 424 5.79 11.41 -28.04
CA ASP A 424 5.43 10.05 -27.64
C ASP A 424 6.43 9.04 -28.25
N LEU A 425 6.37 7.79 -27.78
CA LEU A 425 7.33 6.75 -28.19
C LEU A 425 7.38 6.56 -29.71
N ARG A 426 6.23 6.58 -30.39
CA ARG A 426 6.17 6.35 -31.83
C ARG A 426 6.84 7.50 -32.59
N ARG A 427 6.50 8.75 -32.24
CA ARG A 427 7.16 9.94 -32.83
C ARG A 427 8.66 9.96 -32.56
N SER A 428 9.09 9.50 -31.38
CA SER A 428 10.51 9.40 -31.05
C SER A 428 11.25 8.36 -31.91
N ILE A 429 10.66 7.18 -32.12
CA ILE A 429 11.23 6.14 -32.97
C ILE A 429 11.32 6.62 -34.42
N GLU A 430 10.23 7.15 -34.97
CA GLU A 430 10.19 7.67 -36.35
C GLU A 430 11.20 8.80 -36.58
N PHE A 431 11.52 9.60 -35.54
CA PHE A 431 12.56 10.63 -35.61
C PHE A 431 13.96 10.03 -35.71
N VAL A 432 14.26 9.03 -34.88
CA VAL A 432 15.57 8.35 -34.89
C VAL A 432 15.80 7.58 -36.19
N GLU A 433 14.80 6.83 -36.67
CA GLU A 433 14.90 6.09 -37.94
C GLU A 433 15.20 7.01 -39.14
N LYS A 434 14.60 8.21 -39.16
CA LYS A 434 14.89 9.23 -40.18
C LYS A 434 16.32 9.75 -40.09
N LEU A 435 16.87 9.89 -38.88
CA LEU A 435 18.26 10.33 -38.68
C LEU A 435 19.26 9.25 -39.08
N GLU A 436 19.00 7.98 -38.77
CA GLU A 436 19.85 6.87 -39.21
C GLU A 436 19.94 6.80 -40.75
N GLY A 437 18.82 7.04 -41.44
CA GLY A 437 18.78 7.18 -42.89
C GLY A 437 19.49 8.42 -43.46
N MET A 438 19.92 9.37 -42.62
CA MET A 438 20.73 10.54 -43.00
C MET A 438 22.22 10.40 -42.64
N LEU A 439 22.55 9.44 -41.75
CA LEU A 439 23.91 9.12 -41.30
C LEU A 439 24.51 7.91 -42.04
N SER A 440 23.73 7.30 -42.93
CA SER A 440 24.15 6.33 -43.94
C SER A 440 24.24 7.01 -45.31
#